data_AF-D6TDD9-F1
#
_entry.id   AF-D6TDD9-F1
#
_cell.length_a   1.000
_cell.length_b   1.000
_cell.length_c   1.000
_cell.angle_alpha   90.00
_cell.angle_beta   90.00
_cell.angle_gamma   90.00
#
_symmetry.space_group_name_H-M   'P 1'
#
loop_
_entity.id
_entity.type
_entity.pdbx_description
1 polymer ?
#
loop_
_entity_poly.entity_id
_entity_poly.type
_entity_poly.pdbx_seq_one_letter_code
_entity_poly.pdbx_strand_id
1 'polypeptide(L)'
;MAPLIHFPNRVFTVWKYTISHRQLVLRSVKDTKQGISTRIDLLFKPVAWMSLPTGFSDLRVEEASPEHVEFMTTISGVTLQDSEKLFVLQGKQSQGYVAASLYALDESTREFDEPDIWGNLSFYAPEYMERTPEEWRQLGYSNGERLQKAPPDTDEIFLHQIVKDCLLGLKSSVEPESIDAFIEGMKAGYTQRAR
;
A
#
# COMPACT_ATOMS: atom_id res chain seq x y z
N MET A 1 -20.89 9.27 -7.09
CA MET A 1 -19.94 9.47 -5.98
C MET A 1 -18.75 10.26 -6.51
N ALA A 2 -17.96 10.93 -5.66
CA ALA A 2 -16.77 11.65 -6.11
C ALA A 2 -15.54 10.71 -6.09
N PRO A 3 -14.67 10.75 -7.11
CA PRO A 3 -13.48 9.89 -7.14
C PRO A 3 -12.52 10.26 -6.02
N LEU A 4 -12.05 9.25 -5.28
CA LEU A 4 -10.93 9.41 -4.35
C LEU A 4 -9.65 9.72 -5.12
N ILE A 5 -9.47 9.03 -6.25
CA ILE A 5 -8.34 9.23 -7.14
C ILE A 5 -8.74 8.94 -8.58
N HIS A 6 -8.07 9.60 -9.53
CA HIS A 6 -8.29 9.42 -10.95
C HIS A 6 -6.97 9.54 -11.71
N PHE A 7 -6.69 8.56 -12.56
CA PHE A 7 -5.48 8.46 -13.36
C PHE A 7 -5.80 8.47 -14.86
N PRO A 8 -6.03 9.65 -15.47
CA PRO A 8 -6.32 9.74 -16.89
C PRO A 8 -5.12 9.31 -17.73
N ASN A 9 -5.37 8.63 -18.86
CA ASN A 9 -4.37 8.15 -19.81
C ASN A 9 -3.35 7.17 -19.21
N ARG A 10 -3.71 6.48 -18.12
CA ARG A 10 -2.89 5.44 -17.50
C ARG A 10 -3.56 4.08 -17.69
N VAL A 11 -2.74 3.04 -17.80
CA VAL A 11 -3.19 1.65 -17.82
C VAL A 11 -2.64 0.95 -16.59
N PHE A 12 -3.54 0.50 -15.71
CA PHE A 12 -3.20 -0.28 -14.53
C PHE A 12 -3.45 -1.76 -14.79
N THR A 13 -2.54 -2.60 -14.34
CA THR A 13 -2.71 -4.06 -14.34
C THR A 13 -2.49 -4.62 -12.95
N VAL A 14 -3.09 -5.78 -12.65
CA VAL A 14 -2.75 -6.54 -11.44
C VAL A 14 -1.29 -6.94 -11.53
N TRP A 15 -0.44 -6.33 -10.71
CA TRP A 15 0.99 -6.54 -10.75
C TRP A 15 1.40 -7.69 -9.83
N LYS A 16 0.87 -7.67 -8.61
CA LYS A 16 1.23 -8.62 -7.56
C LYS A 16 0.10 -8.75 -6.56
N TYR A 17 -0.18 -9.98 -6.17
CA TYR A 17 -0.96 -10.28 -4.98
C TYR A 17 -0.13 -11.18 -4.05
N THR A 18 0.11 -10.73 -2.81
CA THR A 18 0.86 -11.50 -1.82
C THR A 18 -0.10 -12.04 -0.77
N ILE A 19 -0.36 -13.34 -0.82
CA ILE A 19 -1.37 -14.02 0.02
C ILE A 19 -1.06 -13.85 1.50
N SER A 20 0.20 -14.06 1.93
CA SER A 20 0.61 -13.96 3.35
C SER A 20 0.36 -12.59 3.97
N HIS A 21 0.34 -11.54 3.16
CA HIS A 21 0.13 -10.17 3.62
C HIS A 21 -1.19 -9.57 3.14
N ARG A 22 -2.04 -10.38 2.48
CA ARG A 22 -3.28 -9.95 1.83
C ARG A 22 -3.07 -8.64 1.06
N GLN A 23 -2.02 -8.59 0.27
CA GLN A 23 -1.54 -7.33 -0.30
C GLN A 23 -1.72 -7.35 -1.81
N LEU A 24 -2.53 -6.43 -2.34
CA LEU A 24 -2.69 -6.22 -3.78
C LEU A 24 -1.94 -4.97 -4.22
N VAL A 25 -1.19 -5.09 -5.31
CA VAL A 25 -0.58 -3.95 -6.00
C VAL A 25 -1.09 -3.92 -7.44
N LEU A 26 -1.69 -2.79 -7.82
CA LEU A 26 -1.95 -2.45 -9.21
C LEU A 26 -0.84 -1.51 -9.70
N ARG A 27 -0.30 -1.77 -10.89
CA ARG A 27 0.80 -0.97 -11.45
C ARG A 27 0.42 -0.37 -12.78
N SER A 28 0.70 0.93 -12.93
CA SER A 28 0.86 1.57 -14.23
C SER A 28 2.34 1.79 -14.49
N VAL A 29 2.83 1.25 -15.60
CA VAL A 29 4.24 1.40 -16.01
C VAL A 29 4.47 2.72 -16.76
N LYS A 30 5.74 3.06 -16.96
CA LYS A 30 6.15 4.13 -17.87
C LYS A 30 5.77 3.79 -19.31
N ASP A 31 5.47 4.80 -20.10
CA ASP A 31 5.27 4.68 -21.55
C ASP A 31 5.87 5.91 -22.24
N THR A 32 7.12 5.76 -22.70
CA THR A 32 7.85 6.84 -23.36
C THR A 32 7.20 7.29 -24.66
N LYS A 33 6.46 6.41 -25.35
CA LYS A 33 5.76 6.76 -26.59
C LYS A 33 4.58 7.70 -26.33
N GLN A 34 3.98 7.59 -25.14
CA GLN A 34 2.87 8.44 -24.69
C GLN A 34 3.33 9.58 -23.78
N GLY A 35 4.65 9.79 -23.62
CA GLY A 35 5.20 10.84 -22.75
C GLY A 35 5.04 10.56 -21.25
N ILE A 36 4.79 9.31 -20.87
CA ILE A 36 4.60 8.89 -19.49
C ILE A 36 5.96 8.46 -18.91
N SER A 37 6.50 9.28 -18.01
CA SER A 37 7.85 9.10 -17.43
C SER A 37 7.88 8.43 -16.05
N THR A 38 6.73 8.26 -15.40
CA THR A 38 6.62 7.71 -14.04
C THR A 38 5.88 6.38 -14.01
N ARG A 39 6.27 5.53 -13.06
CA ARG A 39 5.55 4.34 -12.62
C ARG A 39 4.64 4.72 -11.47
N ILE A 40 3.44 4.14 -11.42
CA ILE A 40 2.50 4.32 -10.32
C ILE A 40 2.11 2.95 -9.76
N ASP A 41 2.33 2.75 -8.47
CA ASP A 41 1.89 1.60 -7.70
C ASP A 41 0.73 1.99 -6.77
N LEU A 42 -0.42 1.36 -6.95
CA LEU A 42 -1.58 1.50 -6.08
C LEU A 42 -1.71 0.23 -5.21
N LEU A 43 -1.46 0.40 -3.92
CA LEU A 43 -1.57 -0.64 -2.90
C LEU A 43 -2.99 -0.71 -2.35
N PHE A 44 -3.51 -1.92 -2.12
CA PHE A 44 -4.62 -2.19 -1.22
C PHE A 44 -4.19 -3.20 -0.16
N LYS A 45 -4.52 -2.94 1.12
CA LYS A 45 -4.09 -3.80 2.23
C LYS A 45 -4.93 -3.59 3.51
N PRO A 46 -5.04 -4.62 4.37
CA PRO A 46 -5.16 -6.02 3.95
C PRO A 46 -6.41 -6.17 3.07
N VAL A 47 -6.32 -6.97 2.02
CA VAL A 47 -7.41 -7.29 1.10
C VAL A 47 -8.18 -8.49 1.64
N ALA A 48 -9.43 -8.27 2.00
CA ALA A 48 -10.36 -9.30 2.43
C ALA A 48 -10.95 -10.06 1.25
N TRP A 49 -11.27 -9.31 0.18
CA TRP A 49 -11.88 -9.84 -1.03
C TRP A 49 -11.59 -8.94 -2.21
N MET A 50 -11.59 -9.51 -3.42
CA MET A 50 -11.47 -8.75 -4.66
C MET A 50 -12.16 -9.44 -5.82
N SER A 51 -12.67 -8.65 -6.76
CA SER A 51 -13.15 -9.10 -8.06
C SER A 51 -12.65 -8.11 -9.10
N LEU A 52 -11.64 -8.50 -9.87
CA LEU A 52 -10.89 -7.58 -10.72
C LEU A 52 -10.75 -8.11 -12.15
N PRO A 53 -10.91 -7.25 -13.17
CA PRO A 53 -10.36 -7.52 -14.50
C PRO A 53 -8.83 -7.52 -14.44
N THR A 54 -8.19 -8.01 -15.50
CA THR A 54 -6.72 -8.03 -15.61
C THR A 54 -6.11 -6.63 -15.76
N GLY A 55 -6.90 -5.64 -16.20
CA GLY A 55 -6.45 -4.26 -16.31
C GLY A 55 -7.55 -3.21 -16.43
N PHE A 56 -7.12 -1.96 -16.26
CA PHE A 56 -7.95 -0.75 -16.24
C PHE A 56 -7.27 0.37 -17.02
N SER A 57 -7.93 0.87 -18.05
CA SER A 57 -7.54 2.13 -18.69
C SER A 57 -8.32 3.29 -18.06
N ASP A 58 -7.65 4.40 -17.77
CA ASP A 58 -8.20 5.59 -17.10
C ASP A 58 -8.83 5.26 -15.75
N LEU A 59 -8.05 4.61 -14.88
CA LEU A 59 -8.52 4.13 -13.59
C LEU A 59 -9.05 5.27 -12.70
N ARG A 60 -10.26 5.10 -12.19
CA ARG A 60 -10.84 5.85 -11.07
C ARG A 60 -11.05 4.92 -9.90
N VAL A 61 -10.76 5.39 -8.70
CA VAL A 61 -11.03 4.67 -7.46
C VAL A 61 -12.02 5.46 -6.64
N GLU A 62 -13.06 4.79 -6.18
CA GLU A 62 -14.14 5.35 -5.37
C GLU A 62 -14.35 4.44 -4.16
N GLU A 63 -14.67 5.01 -3.00
CA GLU A 63 -15.26 4.23 -1.91
C GLU A 63 -16.72 3.92 -2.28
N ALA A 64 -17.18 2.70 -2.07
CA ALA A 64 -18.55 2.30 -2.40
C ALA A 64 -19.56 2.98 -1.45
N SER A 65 -20.76 3.28 -1.94
CA SER A 65 -21.83 3.79 -1.07
C SER A 65 -22.37 2.66 -0.18
N PRO A 66 -23.00 2.97 0.97
CA PRO A 66 -23.59 1.95 1.84
C PRO A 66 -24.53 0.99 1.11
N GLU A 67 -25.35 1.50 0.18
CA GLU A 67 -26.27 0.67 -0.62
C GLU A 67 -25.51 -0.26 -1.58
N HIS A 68 -24.40 0.22 -2.14
CA HIS A 68 -23.55 -0.57 -3.03
C HIS A 68 -22.79 -1.64 -2.23
N VAL A 69 -22.35 -1.33 -1.01
CA VAL A 69 -21.75 -2.30 -0.10
C VAL A 69 -22.74 -3.42 0.20
N GLU A 70 -23.97 -3.09 0.62
CA GLU A 70 -25.01 -4.09 0.94
C GLU A 70 -25.34 -5.00 -0.26
N PHE A 71 -25.47 -4.41 -1.45
CA PHE A 71 -25.69 -5.18 -2.66
C PHE A 71 -24.52 -6.15 -2.92
N MET A 72 -23.28 -5.65 -2.83
CA MET A 72 -22.08 -6.44 -3.13
C MET A 72 -21.85 -7.55 -2.09
N THR A 73 -22.03 -7.30 -0.80
CA THR A 73 -21.90 -8.33 0.24
C THR A 73 -22.95 -9.43 0.05
N THR A 74 -24.18 -9.06 -0.33
CA THR A 74 -25.26 -10.02 -0.63
C THR A 74 -24.91 -10.94 -1.81
N ILE A 75 -24.46 -10.38 -2.95
CA ILE A 75 -24.19 -11.19 -4.14
C ILE A 75 -22.88 -11.99 -4.04
N SER A 76 -21.89 -11.48 -3.31
CA SER A 76 -20.57 -12.11 -3.20
C SER A 76 -20.46 -13.09 -2.04
N GLY A 77 -21.39 -13.03 -1.08
CA GLY A 77 -21.32 -13.79 0.18
C GLY A 77 -20.20 -13.32 1.12
N VAL A 78 -19.60 -12.16 0.84
CA VAL A 78 -18.52 -11.58 1.64
C VAL A 78 -19.12 -10.77 2.78
N THR A 79 -18.61 -10.99 3.99
CA THR A 79 -18.88 -10.11 5.14
C THR A 79 -17.68 -9.20 5.34
N LEU A 80 -17.91 -7.89 5.28
CA LEU A 80 -16.87 -6.90 5.60
C LEU A 80 -16.77 -6.70 7.11
N GLN A 81 -15.54 -6.56 7.61
CA GLN A 81 -15.28 -6.12 8.98
C GLN A 81 -15.41 -4.59 9.08
N ASP A 82 -15.61 -4.06 10.28
CA ASP A 82 -15.75 -2.61 10.52
C ASP A 82 -14.52 -1.80 10.05
N SER A 83 -13.34 -2.43 10.02
CA SER A 83 -12.10 -1.82 9.55
C SER A 83 -11.92 -1.89 8.03
N GLU A 84 -12.81 -2.58 7.31
CA GLU A 84 -12.71 -2.83 5.87
C GLU A 84 -13.65 -1.93 5.09
N LYS A 85 -13.15 -1.46 3.94
CA LYS A 85 -13.90 -0.62 3.00
C LYS A 85 -13.96 -1.32 1.66
N LEU A 86 -15.08 -1.15 0.97
CA LEU A 86 -15.22 -1.59 -0.41
C LEU A 86 -14.81 -0.44 -1.34
N PHE A 87 -13.78 -0.66 -2.14
CA PHE A 87 -13.33 0.22 -3.20
C PHE A 87 -13.87 -0.25 -4.54
N VAL A 88 -14.47 0.66 -5.30
CA VAL A 88 -14.89 0.48 -6.68
C VAL A 88 -13.79 1.03 -7.59
N LEU A 89 -13.28 0.18 -8.48
CA LEU A 89 -12.25 0.51 -9.44
C LEU A 89 -12.90 0.58 -10.82
N GLN A 90 -13.02 1.77 -11.37
CA GLN A 90 -13.65 2.03 -12.66
C GLN A 90 -12.60 2.35 -13.71
N GLY A 91 -12.50 1.53 -14.75
CA GLY A 91 -11.84 1.88 -16.01
C GLY A 91 -12.86 2.31 -17.07
N LYS A 92 -12.38 2.77 -18.22
CA LYS A 92 -13.23 3.14 -19.39
C LYS A 92 -14.22 2.04 -19.80
N GLN A 93 -13.80 0.78 -19.75
CA GLN A 93 -14.59 -0.38 -20.22
C GLN A 93 -14.57 -1.53 -19.22
N SER A 94 -14.05 -1.31 -18.01
CA SER A 94 -13.90 -2.35 -17.02
C SER A 94 -14.27 -1.80 -15.65
N GLN A 95 -14.75 -2.68 -14.78
CA GLN A 95 -15.11 -2.37 -13.41
C GLN A 95 -14.64 -3.51 -12.53
N GLY A 96 -14.09 -3.17 -11.39
CA GLY A 96 -13.62 -4.12 -10.41
C GLY A 96 -13.84 -3.61 -9.00
N TYR A 97 -13.58 -4.48 -8.04
CA TYR A 97 -13.87 -4.25 -6.64
C TYR A 97 -12.74 -4.79 -5.77
N VAL A 98 -12.41 -4.05 -4.71
CA VAL A 98 -11.47 -4.48 -3.68
C VAL A 98 -12.05 -4.16 -2.32
N ALA A 99 -12.25 -5.16 -1.48
CA ALA A 99 -12.50 -4.97 -0.06
C ALA A 99 -11.15 -4.95 0.68
N ALA A 100 -10.78 -3.81 1.26
CA ALA A 100 -9.54 -3.66 2.01
C ALA A 100 -9.65 -2.58 3.10
N SER A 101 -8.79 -2.61 4.10
CA SER A 101 -8.81 -1.57 5.15
C SER A 101 -8.24 -0.24 4.70
N LEU A 102 -7.25 -0.24 3.81
CA LEU A 102 -6.65 0.97 3.27
C LEU A 102 -6.21 0.80 1.81
N TYR A 103 -5.89 1.95 1.20
CA TYR A 103 -5.12 2.04 -0.01
C TYR A 103 -3.95 3.02 0.18
N ALA A 104 -2.87 2.84 -0.59
CA ALA A 104 -1.73 3.75 -0.63
C ALA A 104 -1.20 3.90 -2.05
N LEU A 105 -0.55 5.03 -2.34
CA LEU A 105 -0.02 5.35 -3.65
C LEU A 105 1.50 5.56 -3.56
N ASP A 106 2.20 5.03 -4.55
CA ASP A 106 3.59 5.38 -4.82
C ASP A 106 3.73 5.76 -6.30
N GLU A 107 4.10 7.01 -6.57
CA GLU A 107 4.51 7.46 -7.90
C GLU A 107 6.01 7.69 -7.91
N SER A 108 6.72 7.04 -8.82
CA SER A 108 8.18 7.08 -8.84
C SER A 108 8.75 6.99 -10.26
N THR A 109 10.04 7.28 -10.37
CA THR A 109 10.82 7.10 -11.59
C THR A 109 11.45 5.70 -11.69
N ARG A 110 11.02 4.74 -10.87
CA ARG A 110 11.50 3.35 -10.93
C ARG A 110 11.04 2.65 -12.21
N GLU A 111 11.86 1.75 -12.72
CA GLU A 111 11.54 0.87 -13.85
C GLU A 111 10.48 -0.17 -13.47
N PHE A 112 9.93 -0.84 -14.47
CA PHE A 112 8.79 -1.74 -14.27
C PHE A 112 9.17 -3.02 -13.50
N ASP A 113 10.41 -3.47 -13.58
CA ASP A 113 10.96 -4.68 -12.96
C ASP A 113 11.59 -4.41 -11.58
N GLU A 114 11.87 -3.15 -11.27
CA GLU A 114 12.34 -2.76 -9.95
C GLU A 114 11.29 -3.06 -8.85
N PRO A 115 11.72 -3.47 -7.65
CA PRO A 115 10.82 -3.77 -6.54
C PRO A 115 9.82 -2.64 -6.24
N ASP A 116 8.63 -3.05 -5.76
CA ASP A 116 7.71 -2.14 -5.09
C ASP A 116 8.22 -1.81 -3.68
N ILE A 117 7.90 -0.61 -3.16
CA ILE A 117 8.26 -0.22 -1.79
C ILE A 117 7.46 -0.99 -0.73
N TRP A 118 6.40 -1.69 -1.14
CA TRP A 118 5.45 -2.38 -0.28
C TRP A 118 5.88 -3.80 0.10
N GLY A 119 6.93 -4.33 -0.52
CA GLY A 119 7.31 -5.74 -0.46
C GLY A 119 7.69 -6.24 0.94
N ASN A 120 7.79 -5.37 1.93
CA ASN A 120 8.16 -5.70 3.30
C ASN A 120 7.40 -4.92 4.39
N LEU A 121 6.31 -4.22 4.05
CA LEU A 121 5.47 -3.58 5.08
C LEU A 121 4.54 -4.62 5.72
N SER A 122 5.10 -5.67 6.30
CA SER A 122 4.37 -6.72 7.02
C SER A 122 3.94 -6.21 8.39
N PHE A 123 2.95 -5.32 8.45
CA PHE A 123 2.43 -4.79 9.72
C PHE A 123 1.09 -5.41 10.14
N TYR A 124 0.51 -6.27 9.31
CA TYR A 124 -0.85 -6.78 9.46
C TYR A 124 -0.91 -8.31 9.56
N ALA A 125 -0.11 -8.91 10.43
CA ALA A 125 -0.42 -10.25 10.93
C ALA A 125 -0.71 -10.16 12.44
N PRO A 126 -1.65 -10.96 12.98
CA PRO A 126 -1.98 -10.95 14.41
C PRO A 126 -0.77 -11.11 15.33
N GLU A 127 0.24 -11.85 14.86
CA GLU A 127 1.57 -12.04 15.49
C GLU A 127 2.39 -10.73 15.69
N TYR A 128 1.96 -9.59 15.14
CA TYR A 128 2.58 -8.29 15.37
C TYR A 128 1.93 -7.52 16.55
N MET A 129 0.70 -7.86 16.97
CA MET A 129 0.06 -7.22 18.13
C MET A 129 0.66 -7.68 19.46
N GLU A 130 1.34 -8.83 19.49
CA GLU A 130 1.99 -9.39 20.69
C GLU A 130 3.45 -8.93 20.88
N ARG A 131 3.97 -8.10 19.98
CA ARG A 131 5.36 -7.64 20.04
C ARG A 131 5.57 -6.59 21.11
N THR A 132 6.66 -6.78 21.87
CA THR A 132 7.17 -5.80 22.82
C THR A 132 7.72 -4.56 22.11
N PRO A 133 7.82 -3.40 22.78
CA PRO A 133 8.46 -2.22 22.21
C PRO A 133 9.89 -2.46 21.70
N GLU A 134 10.66 -3.34 22.35
CA GLU A 134 12.01 -3.69 21.88
C GLU A 134 11.99 -4.44 20.55
N GLU A 135 11.08 -5.39 20.36
CA GLU A 135 10.93 -6.11 19.09
C GLU A 135 10.47 -5.17 17.97
N TRP A 136 9.64 -4.18 18.30
CA TRP A 136 9.27 -3.10 17.37
C TRP A 136 10.46 -2.23 17.02
N ARG A 137 11.32 -1.87 17.98
CA ARG A 137 12.58 -1.14 17.74
C ARG A 137 13.51 -1.92 16.82
N GLN A 138 13.70 -3.22 17.05
CA GLN A 138 14.55 -4.06 16.19
C GLN A 138 13.99 -4.19 14.77
N LEU A 139 12.66 -4.34 14.64
CA LEU A 139 12.00 -4.34 13.33
C LEU A 139 12.20 -3.00 12.61
N GLY A 140 12.06 -1.88 13.34
CA GLY A 140 12.32 -0.55 12.82
C GLY A 140 13.76 -0.42 12.33
N TYR A 141 14.72 -0.86 13.15
CA TYR A 141 16.14 -0.85 12.81
C TYR A 141 16.44 -1.59 11.51
N SER A 142 15.95 -2.83 11.38
CA SER A 142 16.14 -3.61 10.15
C SER A 142 15.57 -2.93 8.92
N ASN A 143 14.39 -2.31 9.03
CA ASN A 143 13.79 -1.56 7.93
C ASN A 143 14.59 -0.29 7.59
N GLY A 144 15.10 0.42 8.60
CA GLY A 144 16.00 1.56 8.43
C GLY A 144 17.28 1.21 7.66
N GLU A 145 17.96 0.12 8.03
CA GLU A 145 19.16 -0.36 7.32
C GLU A 145 18.89 -0.72 5.86
N ARG A 146 17.70 -1.27 5.59
CA ARG A 146 17.32 -1.65 4.23
C ARG A 146 17.02 -0.44 3.36
N LEU A 147 16.38 0.57 3.92
CA LEU A 147 16.12 1.84 3.24
C LEU A 147 17.41 2.58 2.92
N GLN A 148 18.41 2.52 3.82
CA GLN A 148 19.74 3.08 3.53
C GLN A 148 20.39 2.41 2.30
N LYS A 149 20.18 1.11 2.10
CA LYS A 149 20.72 0.35 0.96
C LYS A 149 19.94 0.60 -0.34
N ALA A 150 18.82 1.32 -0.29
CA ALA A 150 18.07 1.72 -1.47
C ALA A 150 18.80 2.85 -2.24
N PRO A 151 18.46 3.12 -3.51
CA PRO A 151 19.19 4.07 -4.36
C PRO A 151 19.38 5.49 -3.75
N PRO A 152 20.43 6.22 -4.14
CA PRO A 152 20.99 7.38 -3.43
C PRO A 152 20.10 8.63 -3.36
N ASP A 153 18.96 8.66 -4.05
CA ASP A 153 18.02 9.79 -4.02
C ASP A 153 17.09 9.74 -2.79
N THR A 154 17.34 8.79 -1.88
CA THR A 154 16.64 8.64 -0.61
C THR A 154 17.15 9.69 0.37
N ASP A 155 16.43 10.78 0.56
CA ASP A 155 16.75 11.84 1.52
C ASP A 155 15.99 11.66 2.85
N GLU A 156 16.27 12.52 3.84
CA GLU A 156 15.57 12.52 5.12
C GLU A 156 14.04 12.76 4.97
N ILE A 157 13.62 13.43 3.89
CA ILE A 157 12.21 13.69 3.56
C ILE A 157 11.53 12.38 3.17
N PHE A 158 12.17 11.53 2.38
CA PHE A 158 11.66 10.20 2.04
C PHE A 158 11.53 9.31 3.28
N LEU A 159 12.52 9.31 4.18
CA LEU A 159 12.41 8.58 5.44
C LEU A 159 11.20 9.05 6.26
N HIS A 160 10.98 10.38 6.36
CA HIS A 160 9.82 10.93 7.05
C HIS A 160 8.51 10.49 6.41
N GLN A 161 8.44 10.44 5.09
CA GLN A 161 7.25 9.99 4.37
C GLN A 161 6.97 8.50 4.60
N ILE A 162 7.99 7.64 4.52
CA ILE A 162 7.85 6.20 4.83
C ILE A 162 7.44 5.98 6.28
N VAL A 163 8.06 6.69 7.23
CA VAL A 163 7.67 6.63 8.64
C VAL A 163 6.21 7.05 8.79
N LYS A 164 5.77 8.14 8.14
CA LYS A 164 4.39 8.60 8.18
C LYS A 164 3.41 7.55 7.64
N ASP A 165 3.73 6.92 6.52
CA ASP A 165 2.86 5.91 5.90
C ASP A 165 2.82 4.62 6.74
N CYS A 166 3.95 4.21 7.32
CA CYS A 166 4.00 3.16 8.32
C CYS A 166 3.17 3.52 9.56
N LEU A 167 3.23 4.77 10.04
CA LEU A 167 2.49 5.24 11.20
C LEU A 167 0.98 5.22 10.98
N LEU A 168 0.51 5.54 9.78
CA LEU A 168 -0.91 5.43 9.43
C LEU A 168 -1.38 3.97 9.56
N GLY A 169 -0.54 3.01 9.18
CA GLY A 169 -0.85 1.59 9.36
C GLY A 169 -0.77 1.12 10.81
N LEU A 170 0.21 1.57 11.59
CA LEU A 170 0.42 1.12 12.97
C LEU A 170 -0.60 1.71 13.95
N LYS A 171 -0.97 2.99 13.79
CA LYS A 171 -1.90 3.68 14.71
C LYS A 171 -3.28 3.02 14.80
N SER A 172 -3.67 2.23 13.80
CA SER A 172 -4.94 1.50 13.84
C SER A 172 -4.92 0.23 14.70
N SER A 173 -3.75 -0.27 15.10
CA SER A 173 -3.64 -1.63 15.67
C SER A 173 -2.48 -1.87 16.64
N VAL A 174 -1.73 -0.85 17.01
CA VAL A 174 -0.52 -0.96 17.85
C VAL A 174 -0.48 0.16 18.90
N GLU A 175 -0.03 -0.17 20.10
CA GLU A 175 0.11 0.79 21.21
C GLU A 175 1.13 1.90 20.89
N PRO A 176 0.92 3.14 21.40
CA PRO A 176 1.80 4.28 21.11
C PRO A 176 3.28 4.07 21.42
N GLU A 177 3.60 3.36 22.51
CA GLU A 177 5.00 3.10 22.90
C GLU A 177 5.73 2.22 21.88
N SER A 178 5.04 1.20 21.36
CA SER A 178 5.57 0.32 20.31
C SER A 178 5.75 1.06 18.98
N ILE A 179 4.86 2.02 18.70
CA ILE A 179 5.00 2.92 17.57
C ILE A 179 6.26 3.79 17.70
N ASP A 180 6.46 4.43 18.85
CA ASP A 180 7.63 5.28 19.10
C ASP A 180 8.93 4.47 19.02
N ALA A 181 8.94 3.26 19.59
CA ALA A 181 10.09 2.36 19.53
C ALA A 181 10.42 1.94 18.08
N PHE A 182 9.42 1.67 17.24
CA PHE A 182 9.63 1.39 15.82
C PHE A 182 10.23 2.59 15.07
N ILE A 183 9.75 3.81 15.32
CA ILE A 183 10.31 5.04 14.72
C ILE A 183 11.77 5.23 15.13
N GLU A 184 12.08 5.02 16.42
CA GLU A 184 13.44 5.11 16.96
C GLU A 184 14.37 4.14 16.22
N GLY A 185 13.95 2.88 16.08
CA GLY A 185 14.68 1.86 15.33
C GLY A 185 14.92 2.28 13.88
N MET A 186 13.88 2.69 13.16
CA MET A 186 13.95 3.14 11.76
C MET A 186 15.01 4.22 11.55
N LYS A 187 15.01 5.24 12.40
CA LYS A 187 15.99 6.33 12.35
C LYS A 187 17.40 5.83 12.64
N ALA A 188 17.57 4.95 13.64
CA ALA A 188 18.87 4.40 14.00
C ALA A 188 19.46 3.54 12.88
N GLY A 189 18.68 2.63 12.29
CA GLY A 189 19.14 1.80 11.16
C GLY A 189 19.48 2.62 9.92
N TYR A 190 18.73 3.69 9.66
CA TYR A 190 18.98 4.57 8.51
C TYR A 190 20.27 5.41 8.66
N THR A 191 20.53 5.90 9.87
CA THR A 191 21.63 6.85 10.14
C THR A 191 22.99 6.19 10.37
N GLN A 192 23.07 4.86 10.40
CA GLN A 192 24.33 4.15 10.60
C GLN A 192 25.23 4.27 9.35
N ARG A 193 25.96 5.41 9.22
CA ARG A 193 27.05 5.56 8.24
C ARG A 193 28.01 4.40 8.42
N ALA A 194 28.23 3.64 7.33
CA ALA A 194 29.26 2.62 7.27
C ALA A 194 30.58 3.20 7.81
N ARG A 195 31.03 2.65 8.94
CA ARG A 195 32.43 2.72 9.33
C ARG A 195 33.24 1.82 8.43
#